data_AF-A0A9D3T358-F1
#
_entry.id   AF-A0A9D3T358-F1
#
_cell.length_a   1.000
_cell.length_b   1.000
_cell.length_c   1.000
_cell.angle_alpha   90.00
_cell.angle_beta   90.00
_cell.angle_gamma   90.00
#
_symmetry.space_group_name_H-M   'P 1'
#
loop_
_entity.id
_entity.type
_entity.pdbx_description
1 polymer ?
#
loop_
_entity_poly.entity_id
_entity_poly.type
_entity_poly.pdbx_seq_one_letter_code
_entity_poly.pdbx_strand_id
1 'polypeptide(L)'
;MSGPGAWDREAEVPICLVGNKQDLCHARQVCEEEGRALAQENKCHFQEVSAAENYQEIANLFTKLIRQVMEHLKLRADRRRYSGSKSMAKLINNVFGKRRKSV
;
A
#
# COMPACT_ATOMS: atom_id res chain seq x y z
N MET A 1 -19.98 8.17 27.12
CA MET A 1 -20.40 7.51 25.87
C MET A 1 -19.25 7.65 24.89
N SER A 2 -18.49 6.58 24.73
CA SER A 2 -17.22 6.55 23.99
C SER A 2 -17.49 6.85 22.51
N GLY A 3 -16.80 7.86 21.96
CA GLY A 3 -16.89 8.21 20.54
C GLY A 3 -16.49 7.05 19.63
N PRO A 4 -16.79 7.14 18.32
CA PRO A 4 -16.41 6.09 17.37
C PRO A 4 -14.92 5.84 17.52
N GLY A 5 -14.60 4.62 17.95
CA GLY A 5 -13.24 4.20 18.26
C GLY A 5 -12.35 4.55 17.08
N ALA A 6 -11.19 5.14 17.41
CA ALA A 6 -10.11 5.45 16.51
C ALA A 6 -9.46 4.18 15.94
N TRP A 7 -10.25 3.33 15.28
CA TRP A 7 -9.82 2.63 14.08
C TRP A 7 -9.72 3.71 13.01
N ASP A 8 -8.72 4.56 13.21
CA ASP A 8 -8.16 5.45 12.23
C ASP A 8 -8.17 4.68 10.91
N ARG A 9 -8.63 5.29 9.81
CA ARG A 9 -8.57 4.68 8.47
C ARG A 9 -7.16 4.16 8.27
N GLU A 10 -6.98 2.89 8.59
CA GLU A 10 -5.68 2.28 8.82
C GLU A 10 -5.11 2.15 7.44
N ALA A 11 -4.32 3.15 7.06
CA ALA A 11 -4.13 3.47 5.65
C ALA A 11 -3.89 2.20 4.83
N GLU A 12 -4.63 2.11 3.74
CA GLU A 12 -4.85 0.94 2.90
C GLU A 12 -3.61 0.04 2.81
N VAL A 13 -3.60 -1.05 3.59
CA VAL A 13 -2.55 -2.06 3.51
C VAL A 13 -2.71 -2.76 2.16
N PRO A 14 -1.66 -2.83 1.31
CA PRO A 14 -1.77 -3.55 0.04
C PRO A 14 -2.11 -5.02 0.27
N ILE A 15 -3.17 -5.50 -0.37
CA ILE A 15 -3.65 -6.88 -0.30
C ILE A 15 -3.59 -7.49 -1.72
N CYS A 16 -3.24 -8.77 -1.77
CA CYS A 16 -3.30 -9.59 -2.98
C CYS A 16 -3.92 -10.95 -2.63
N LEU A 17 -5.02 -11.30 -3.29
CA LEU A 17 -5.66 -12.60 -3.21
C LEU A 17 -4.99 -13.56 -4.22
N VAL A 18 -4.58 -14.74 -3.76
CA VAL A 18 -3.87 -15.72 -4.59
C VAL A 18 -4.63 -17.03 -4.61
N GLY A 19 -5.11 -17.41 -5.79
CA GLY A 19 -5.64 -18.76 -6.04
C GLY A 19 -4.50 -19.73 -6.29
N ASN A 20 -3.97 -20.34 -5.24
CA ASN A 20 -2.86 -21.30 -5.37
C ASN A 20 -3.37 -22.69 -5.80
N LYS A 21 -2.46 -23.51 -6.35
CA LYS A 21 -2.69 -24.88 -6.87
C LYS A 21 -3.48 -24.90 -8.18
N GLN A 22 -3.21 -23.94 -9.06
CA GLN A 22 -3.86 -23.83 -10.37
C GLN A 22 -3.69 -25.10 -11.24
N ASP A 23 -2.61 -25.84 -11.03
CA ASP A 23 -2.29 -27.12 -11.67
C ASP A 23 -3.34 -28.22 -11.41
N LEU A 24 -4.06 -28.14 -10.28
CA LEU A 24 -5.08 -29.13 -9.90
C LEU A 24 -6.44 -28.86 -10.55
N CYS A 25 -6.46 -28.66 -11.87
CA CYS A 25 -7.67 -28.31 -12.62
C CYS A 25 -8.82 -29.31 -12.45
N HIS A 26 -8.52 -30.61 -12.32
CA HIS A 26 -9.50 -31.68 -12.10
C HIS A 26 -10.12 -31.69 -10.69
N ALA A 27 -9.46 -31.07 -9.71
CA ALA A 27 -9.92 -30.97 -8.33
C ALA A 27 -10.34 -29.54 -7.97
N ARG A 28 -10.62 -28.70 -8.99
CA ARG A 28 -11.01 -27.30 -8.80
C ARG A 28 -12.33 -27.21 -8.04
N GLN A 29 -12.34 -26.42 -6.97
CA GLN A 29 -13.53 -26.14 -6.16
C GLN A 29 -13.98 -24.66 -6.22
N VAL A 30 -13.08 -23.77 -6.62
CA VAL A 30 -13.32 -22.33 -6.77
C VAL A 30 -13.06 -21.97 -8.23
N CYS A 31 -14.04 -21.37 -8.90
CA CYS A 31 -13.83 -20.87 -10.26
C CYS A 31 -13.06 -19.55 -10.26
N GLU A 32 -12.42 -19.24 -11.38
CA GLU A 32 -11.58 -18.05 -11.49
C GLU A 32 -12.43 -16.76 -11.36
N GLU A 33 -13.68 -16.78 -11.85
CA GLU A 33 -14.65 -15.70 -11.72
C GLU A 33 -15.00 -15.38 -10.26
N GLU A 34 -15.16 -16.40 -9.42
CA GLU A 34 -15.46 -16.24 -8.00
C GLU A 34 -14.29 -15.56 -7.27
N GLY A 35 -13.06 -16.02 -7.52
CA GLY A 35 -11.86 -15.40 -6.96
C GLY A 35 -11.69 -13.94 -7.42
N ARG A 36 -11.93 -13.67 -8.70
CA ARG A 36 -11.95 -12.30 -9.24
C ARG A 36 -13.01 -11.41 -8.57
N ALA A 37 -14.23 -11.91 -8.44
CA ALA A 37 -15.33 -11.15 -7.85
C ALA A 37 -15.02 -10.80 -6.38
N LEU A 38 -14.50 -11.75 -5.60
CA LEU A 38 -14.10 -11.53 -4.22
C LEU A 38 -12.98 -10.47 -4.12
N ALA A 39 -11.99 -10.51 -5.01
CA ALA A 39 -10.93 -9.51 -5.01
C ALA A 39 -11.41 -8.11 -5.39
N GLN A 40 -12.37 -8.01 -6.31
CA GLN A 40 -13.00 -6.73 -6.67
C GLN A 40 -13.79 -6.14 -5.48
N GLU A 41 -14.56 -6.96 -4.78
CA GLU A 41 -15.30 -6.56 -3.57
C GLU A 41 -14.35 -6.01 -2.49
N ASN A 42 -13.19 -6.66 -2.32
CA ASN A 42 -12.17 -6.28 -1.35
C ASN A 42 -11.13 -5.28 -1.90
N LYS A 43 -11.29 -4.79 -3.13
CA LYS A 43 -10.40 -3.84 -3.82
C LYS A 43 -8.93 -4.26 -3.82
N CYS A 44 -8.68 -5.56 -3.98
CA CYS A 44 -7.33 -6.13 -3.99
C CYS A 44 -7.00 -6.78 -5.33
N HIS A 45 -5.71 -7.07 -5.56
CA HIS A 45 -5.29 -7.80 -6.76
C HIS A 45 -5.64 -9.28 -6.65
N PHE A 46 -5.96 -9.94 -7.77
CA PHE A 46 -6.15 -11.38 -7.85
C PHE A 46 -5.27 -12.01 -8.91
N GLN A 47 -4.69 -13.17 -8.61
CA GLN A 47 -3.93 -13.99 -9.55
C GLN A 47 -4.03 -15.47 -9.14
N GLU A 48 -4.31 -16.36 -10.10
CA GLU A 48 -4.09 -17.79 -9.92
C GLU A 48 -2.63 -18.15 -10.21
N VAL A 49 -2.07 -19.07 -9.41
CA VAL A 49 -0.69 -19.54 -9.54
C VAL A 49 -0.61 -21.03 -9.21
N SER A 50 0.41 -21.70 -9.72
CA SER A 50 0.85 -23.00 -9.20
C SER A 50 2.23 -22.89 -8.56
N ALA A 51 2.28 -23.06 -7.23
CA ALA A 51 3.54 -23.22 -6.52
C ALA A 51 4.28 -24.52 -6.88
N ALA A 52 3.56 -25.51 -7.41
CA ALA A 52 4.16 -26.79 -7.82
C ALA A 52 4.86 -26.68 -9.18
N GLU A 53 4.41 -25.79 -10.06
CA GLU A 53 4.92 -25.72 -11.44
C GLU A 53 5.87 -24.53 -11.68
N ASN A 54 5.59 -23.34 -11.14
CA ASN A 54 6.33 -22.14 -11.53
C ASN A 54 6.60 -21.17 -10.36
N TYR A 55 7.78 -21.30 -9.74
CA TYR A 55 8.20 -20.40 -8.65
C TYR A 55 8.40 -18.94 -9.10
N GLN A 56 8.69 -18.70 -10.38
CA GLN A 56 9.05 -17.37 -10.87
C GLN A 56 7.85 -16.42 -10.85
N GLU A 57 6.65 -16.92 -11.16
CA GLU A 57 5.41 -16.14 -11.07
C GLU A 57 5.13 -15.71 -9.63
N ILE A 58 5.36 -16.60 -8.66
CA ILE A 58 5.20 -16.33 -7.24
C ILE A 58 6.23 -15.30 -6.77
N ALA A 59 7.51 -15.46 -7.15
CA ALA A 59 8.56 -14.49 -6.82
C ALA A 59 8.24 -13.09 -7.36
N ASN A 60 7.70 -13.01 -8.59
CA ASN A 60 7.25 -11.76 -9.18
C ASN A 60 6.06 -11.15 -8.44
N LEU A 61 5.08 -11.98 -8.02
CA LEU A 61 3.92 -11.55 -7.26
C LEU A 61 4.31 -10.95 -5.90
N PHE A 62 5.18 -11.64 -5.14
CA PHE A 62 5.71 -11.12 -3.88
C PHE A 62 6.52 -9.85 -4.08
N THR A 63 7.38 -9.81 -5.11
CA THR A 63 8.17 -8.60 -5.41
C THR A 63 7.27 -7.39 -5.68
N LYS A 64 6.18 -7.56 -6.44
CA LYS A 64 5.20 -6.51 -6.69
C LYS A 64 4.51 -6.05 -5.41
N LEU A 65 4.05 -6.98 -4.57
CA LEU A 65 3.38 -6.66 -3.31
C LEU A 65 4.31 -5.92 -2.33
N ILE A 66 5.55 -6.39 -2.18
CA ILE A 66 6.56 -5.74 -1.33
C ILE A 66 6.82 -4.31 -1.80
N ARG A 67 6.95 -4.08 -3.12
CA ARG A 67 7.11 -2.72 -3.66
C ARG A 67 5.93 -1.82 -3.31
N GLN A 68 4.69 -2.31 -3.44
CA GLN A 68 3.50 -1.54 -3.05
C GLN A 68 3.50 -1.18 -1.57
N VAL A 69 3.85 -2.13 -0.70
CA VAL A 69 3.98 -1.89 0.75
C VAL A 69 5.04 -0.82 1.02
N MET A 70 6.21 -0.93 0.39
CA MET A 70 7.29 0.04 0.57
C MET A 70 6.88 1.46 0.14
N GLU A 71 6.23 1.62 -1.00
CA GLU A 71 5.74 2.93 -1.46
C GLU A 71 4.70 3.51 -0.50
N HIS A 72 3.78 2.68 -0.02
CA HIS A 72 2.78 3.11 0.95
C HIS A 72 3.41 3.56 2.28
N LEU A 73 4.47 2.88 2.76
CA LEU A 73 5.23 3.29 3.94
C LEU A 73 6.00 4.60 3.72
N LYS A 74 6.58 4.82 2.53
CA LYS A 74 7.24 6.08 2.17
C LYS A 74 6.26 7.25 2.19
N LEU A 75 5.10 7.09 1.54
CA LEU A 75 4.04 8.12 1.53
C LEU A 75 3.59 8.47 2.95
N ARG A 76 3.41 7.47 3.84
CA ARG A 76 3.12 7.71 5.26
C ARG A 76 4.26 8.45 5.98
N ALA A 77 5.52 8.12 5.69
CA ALA A 77 6.67 8.81 6.27
C ALA A 77 6.77 10.26 5.81
N ASP A 78 6.55 10.54 4.52
CA ASP A 78 6.60 11.89 3.96
C ASP A 78 5.46 12.78 4.46
N ARG A 79 4.23 12.24 4.57
CA ARG A 79 3.11 12.95 5.22
C ARG A 79 3.44 13.33 6.66
N ARG A 80 4.11 12.45 7.42
CA ARG A 80 4.59 12.77 8.77
C ARG A 80 5.67 13.86 8.78
N ARG A 81 6.57 13.87 7.78
CA ARG A 81 7.64 14.88 7.68
C ARG A 81 7.16 16.27 7.28
N TYR A 82 6.09 16.37 6.47
CA TYR A 82 5.49 17.63 6.04
C TYR A 82 4.57 18.26 7.11
N SER A 83 4.09 17.46 8.06
CA SER A 83 3.16 17.89 9.12
C SER A 83 3.75 18.97 10.04
N GLY A 84 3.33 20.22 9.81
CA GLY A 84 3.23 21.32 10.78
C GLY A 84 4.51 22.08 11.12
N SER A 85 5.55 21.40 11.60
CA SER A 85 6.61 22.09 12.36
C SER A 85 7.76 22.65 11.51
N LYS A 86 7.98 22.12 10.29
CA LYS A 86 9.01 22.61 9.36
C LYS A 86 8.51 23.71 8.40
N SER A 87 7.19 23.90 8.30
CA SER A 87 6.59 25.03 7.55
C SER A 87 6.74 26.34 8.31
N MET A 88 6.45 26.34 9.62
CA MET A 88 6.61 27.52 10.46
C MET A 88 8.07 28.00 10.54
N ALA A 89 9.04 27.10 10.69
CA ALA A 89 10.46 27.49 10.68
C ALA A 89 10.87 28.17 9.36
N LYS A 90 10.36 27.68 8.21
CA LYS A 90 10.62 28.28 6.89
C LYS A 90 9.91 29.63 6.72
N LEU A 91 8.68 29.76 7.22
CA LEU A 91 7.93 31.02 7.23
C LEU A 91 8.60 32.08 8.12
N ILE A 92 9.04 31.71 9.32
CA ILE A 92 9.79 32.58 10.23
C ILE A 92 11.09 33.03 9.56
N ASN A 93 11.82 32.13 8.91
CA ASN A 93 13.07 32.50 8.23
C ASN A 93 12.81 33.43 7.02
N ASN A 94 11.68 33.28 6.33
CA ASN A 94 11.31 34.15 5.21
C ASN A 94 10.79 35.53 5.66
N VAL A 95 10.14 35.60 6.84
CA VAL A 95 9.59 36.84 7.43
C VAL A 95 10.67 37.63 8.18
N PHE A 96 11.55 36.96 8.92
CA PHE A 96 12.57 37.59 9.77
C PHE A 96 13.99 37.58 9.19
N GLY A 97 14.30 36.70 8.22
CA GLY A 97 15.65 36.57 7.64
C GLY A 97 15.99 37.61 6.57
N LYS A 98 15.02 38.44 6.12
CA LYS A 98 15.24 39.49 5.12
C LYS A 98 15.45 40.86 5.75
N ARG A 99 16.45 41.02 6.63
CA ARG A 99 16.97 42.36 6.97
C ARG A 99 18.50 42.39 7.06
N ARG A 100 19.06 43.06 6.04
CA ARG A 100 20.32 43.84 5.98
C ARG A 100 21.63 43.09 5.65
N LYS A 101 22.02 43.16 4.38
CA LYS A 101 23.26 43.85 4.00
C LYS A 101 22.92 44.85 2.89
N SER A 102 22.76 46.11 3.26
CA SER A 102 22.86 47.24 2.34
C SER A 102 24.15 47.94 2.70
N VAL A 103 25.07 47.94 1.71
CA VAL A 103 26.32 48.70 1.52
C VAL A 103 27.06 49.14 2.77
#